data_AF-A0A418RRN9-F1
#
_entry.id   AF-A0A418RRN9-F1
#
_cell.length_a   1.000
_cell.length_b   1.000
_cell.length_c   1.000
_cell.angle_alpha   90.00
_cell.angle_beta   90.00
_cell.angle_gamma   90.00
#
_symmetry.space_group_name_H-M   'P 1'
#
loop_
_entity.id
_entity.type
_entity.pdbx_description
1 polymer ?
#
loop_
_entity_poly.entity_id
_entity_poly.type
_entity_poly.pdbx_seq_one_letter_code
_entity_poly.pdbx_strand_id
1 'polypeptide(L)'
;MKTPYFFSLFLILIATAALAEQPKPLAIGYSELPFKSAAPGSYRLPVIGSAADGDVLTSENQPKQLHQLMGSKIVLLSFIYATCSDVNGCPLATQVLHKISQQLQKQPELADKLRLLTLSFNPTHDTPDRMREYGESFKTGHFDWQFLTTRDETALQPILNAYQQNVQKIVDDKGQFTGTYSHLLRVYLIDTDKNIRNIYSVDFLHADTVINDIKTLLMGAQQAVESTPAKAEGLYEAGDNKQNYQNIDYQTRSIALSQRQGKAIDLIKFANTPPLGLPKLPQPKDNPLTPAKIALGRKLFYDRRLSLNNTFSCAMCHIPEQGFSNNEMTTAVGIEGRSVRRNSPTLYNVGYAQLLFHDGRENSLEQQVWGPLLAHNEMANPSIGYVVDKIKTSPDYKHLFEQAYNKDPTMETIGQAIASYERTLNSADSAFDRGYYGKQSHVVNEDIKRGFALFTGKAGCSLCHTIDKTSALFTDQKRHNTGIGYAASMLKDPEHQKVQVAPGVFVDVPKQNLTGLNTEKPNDLGYYEISQDPKDRWSYKTPSLRNIALTSPYMHNGSLATLEAVVHFYNQGGIANENRSPLLKPLNLSESELADLVSFLKALTGNNVKELVSDGFAAPVGDYR
;
A
#
# COMPACT_ATOMS: atom_id res chain seq x y z
N MET A 1 -71.33 -42.46 31.92
CA MET A 1 -70.14 -41.87 32.56
C MET A 1 -68.90 -42.65 32.13
N LYS A 2 -68.11 -42.09 31.21
CA LYS A 2 -66.67 -42.34 31.00
C LYS A 2 -66.21 -41.47 29.82
N THR A 3 -65.22 -40.63 30.11
CA THR A 3 -64.52 -39.64 29.29
C THR A 3 -63.82 -40.27 28.08
N PRO A 4 -63.81 -39.64 26.89
CA PRO A 4 -62.86 -39.98 25.84
C PRO A 4 -61.66 -39.01 25.83
N TYR A 5 -60.49 -39.61 25.59
CA TYR A 5 -59.18 -38.99 25.48
C TYR A 5 -59.07 -38.15 24.19
N PHE A 6 -58.57 -36.93 24.32
CA PHE A 6 -58.15 -36.09 23.18
C PHE A 6 -56.70 -36.42 22.79
N PHE A 7 -56.51 -36.90 21.57
CA PHE A 7 -55.20 -36.99 20.90
C PHE A 7 -54.78 -35.57 20.47
N SER A 8 -53.69 -35.05 21.01
CA SER A 8 -53.07 -33.80 20.53
C SER A 8 -51.96 -34.12 19.53
N LEU A 9 -52.14 -33.62 18.32
CA LEU A 9 -51.18 -33.64 17.21
C LEU A 9 -50.07 -32.60 17.50
N PHE A 10 -48.84 -33.04 17.72
CA PHE A 10 -47.69 -32.15 17.90
C PHE A 10 -47.22 -31.61 16.52
N LEU A 11 -47.55 -30.35 16.23
CA LEU A 11 -47.01 -29.62 15.09
C LEU A 11 -45.62 -29.08 15.49
N ILE A 12 -44.56 -29.66 14.92
CA ILE A 12 -43.19 -29.16 15.13
C ILE A 12 -43.01 -27.90 14.28
N LEU A 13 -43.02 -26.73 14.93
CA LEU A 13 -42.55 -25.47 14.34
C LEU A 13 -41.02 -25.56 14.20
N ILE A 14 -40.53 -25.68 12.97
CA ILE A 14 -39.12 -25.36 12.66
C ILE A 14 -39.05 -23.83 12.52
N ALA A 15 -38.68 -23.16 13.60
CA ALA A 15 -38.30 -21.76 13.53
C ALA A 15 -36.96 -21.67 12.79
N THR A 16 -36.97 -21.17 11.56
CA THR A 16 -35.76 -20.70 10.88
C THR A 16 -35.25 -19.49 11.65
N ALA A 17 -34.32 -19.71 12.59
CA ALA A 17 -33.52 -18.65 13.14
C ALA A 17 -32.70 -18.07 11.98
N ALA A 18 -33.13 -16.91 11.47
CA ALA A 18 -32.27 -16.07 10.67
C ALA A 18 -30.99 -15.85 11.49
N LEU A 19 -29.85 -16.29 10.96
CA LEU A 19 -28.56 -15.89 11.48
C LEU A 19 -28.55 -14.37 11.52
N ALA A 20 -28.60 -13.79 12.72
CA ALA A 20 -28.39 -12.36 12.89
C ALA A 20 -27.03 -12.04 12.26
N GLU A 21 -27.03 -11.14 11.27
CA GLU A 21 -25.80 -10.52 10.77
C GLU A 21 -25.01 -10.02 11.98
N GLN A 22 -23.78 -10.49 12.16
CA GLN A 22 -22.93 -9.96 13.22
C GLN A 22 -22.78 -8.44 12.99
N PRO A 23 -22.90 -7.62 14.05
CA PRO A 23 -22.76 -6.18 13.90
C PRO A 23 -21.42 -5.87 13.25
N LYS A 24 -21.44 -5.17 12.11
CA LYS A 24 -20.22 -4.70 11.46
C LYS A 24 -19.39 -3.93 12.50
N PRO A 25 -18.10 -4.24 12.67
CA PRO A 25 -17.28 -3.51 13.61
C PRO A 25 -17.26 -2.03 13.19
N LEU A 26 -17.74 -1.16 14.07
CA LEU A 26 -17.60 0.28 13.94
C LEU A 26 -16.12 0.64 14.14
N ALA A 27 -15.65 1.71 13.50
CA ALA A 27 -14.26 2.17 13.64
C ALA A 27 -13.86 2.35 15.12
N ILE A 28 -12.56 2.17 15.42
CA ILE A 28 -12.03 2.15 16.80
C ILE A 28 -12.43 3.37 17.64
N GLY A 29 -12.56 4.54 17.01
CA GLY A 29 -12.95 5.79 17.69
C GLY A 29 -14.33 5.73 18.36
N TYR A 30 -15.17 4.76 18.03
CA TYR A 30 -16.46 4.55 18.68
C TYR A 30 -16.35 3.78 20.01
N SER A 31 -15.42 2.86 20.15
CA SER A 31 -15.24 2.02 21.34
C SER A 31 -14.26 2.62 22.37
N GLU A 32 -13.97 1.86 23.43
CA GLU A 32 -12.79 2.11 24.27
C GLU A 32 -11.51 1.74 23.53
N LEU A 33 -10.39 2.38 23.90
CA LEU A 33 -9.10 2.08 23.30
C LEU A 33 -8.66 0.66 23.74
N PRO A 34 -8.48 -0.29 22.81
CA PRO A 34 -8.28 -1.68 23.18
C PRO A 34 -6.82 -1.99 23.56
N PHE A 35 -5.98 -0.97 23.69
CA PHE A 35 -4.59 -1.08 24.12
C PHE A 35 -4.21 0.13 24.96
N LYS A 36 -3.15 -0.02 25.75
CA LYS A 36 -2.59 1.11 26.51
C LYS A 36 -1.86 2.06 25.55
N SER A 37 -2.31 3.30 25.46
CA SER A 37 -1.64 4.33 24.67
C SER A 37 -0.27 4.70 25.27
N ALA A 38 0.63 5.17 24.41
CA ALA A 38 1.94 5.67 24.83
C ALA A 38 1.79 6.85 25.81
N ALA A 39 2.65 6.91 26.82
CA ALA A 39 2.60 7.97 27.82
C ALA A 39 2.96 9.32 27.18
N PRO A 40 2.25 10.42 27.49
CA PRO A 40 2.61 11.74 26.99
C PRO A 40 4.08 12.08 27.26
N GLY A 41 4.78 12.58 26.23
CA GLY A 41 6.20 12.93 26.30
C GLY A 41 7.18 11.77 26.08
N SER A 42 6.72 10.52 26.08
CA SER A 42 7.59 9.34 25.82
C SER A 42 7.98 9.18 24.35
N TYR A 43 7.46 10.04 23.47
CA TYR A 43 7.72 10.06 22.03
C TYR A 43 7.73 11.51 21.52
N ARG A 44 8.00 11.69 20.22
CA ARG A 44 7.97 12.98 19.53
C ARG A 44 7.08 12.89 18.30
N LEU A 45 6.44 14.00 17.99
CA LEU A 45 5.66 14.17 16.77
C LEU A 45 6.48 15.01 15.78
N PRO A 46 6.95 14.45 14.66
CA PRO A 46 7.74 15.21 13.70
C PRO A 46 6.89 16.28 13.00
N VAL A 47 7.55 17.27 12.39
CA VAL A 47 6.88 18.16 11.43
C VAL A 47 6.73 17.40 10.12
N ILE A 48 5.50 17.14 9.70
CA ILE A 48 5.21 16.41 8.45
C ILE A 48 4.84 17.34 7.29
N GLY A 49 4.53 18.61 7.59
CA GLY A 49 4.23 19.64 6.60
C GLY A 49 3.77 20.94 7.25
N SER A 50 3.48 21.95 6.44
CA SER A 50 2.89 23.20 6.91
C SER A 50 1.39 23.23 6.63
N ALA A 51 0.61 23.73 7.59
CA ALA A 51 -0.82 23.92 7.45
C ALA A 51 -1.09 25.01 6.40
N ALA A 52 -1.96 24.73 5.43
CA ALA A 52 -2.31 25.68 4.40
C ALA A 52 -3.29 26.74 4.91
N ASP A 53 -3.26 27.92 4.28
CA ASP A 53 -4.23 28.98 4.53
C ASP A 53 -5.33 28.97 3.45
N GLY A 54 -6.39 29.73 3.68
CA GLY A 54 -7.44 29.94 2.69
C GLY A 54 -8.63 30.72 3.24
N ASP A 55 -9.43 31.24 2.31
CA ASP A 55 -10.66 31.97 2.61
C ASP A 55 -11.75 31.02 3.09
N VAL A 56 -12.24 31.23 4.31
CA VAL A 56 -13.35 30.48 4.90
C VAL A 56 -14.41 31.42 5.48
N LEU A 57 -15.62 30.91 5.63
CA LEU A 57 -16.75 31.56 6.28
C LEU A 57 -17.03 30.87 7.62
N THR A 58 -17.18 31.65 8.69
CA THR A 58 -17.64 31.12 9.98
C THR A 58 -19.16 30.86 9.97
N SER A 59 -19.68 30.19 11.01
CA SER A 59 -21.12 29.99 11.24
C SER A 59 -21.93 31.29 11.40
N GLU A 60 -21.26 32.42 11.64
CA GLU A 60 -21.82 33.77 11.71
C GLU A 60 -21.69 34.52 10.37
N ASN A 61 -21.37 33.78 9.30
CA ASN A 61 -21.16 34.29 7.95
C ASN A 61 -20.06 35.38 7.88
N GLN A 62 -19.02 35.25 8.71
CA GLN A 62 -17.89 36.17 8.70
C GLN A 62 -16.74 35.60 7.85
N PRO A 63 -16.21 36.34 6.87
CA PRO A 63 -15.04 35.92 6.12
C PRO A 63 -13.79 36.01 6.99
N LYS A 64 -12.98 34.95 6.99
CA LYS A 64 -11.73 34.83 7.73
C LYS A 64 -10.71 34.03 6.93
N GLN A 65 -9.44 34.29 7.21
CA GLN A 65 -8.37 33.37 6.81
C GLN A 65 -8.33 32.19 7.79
N LEU A 66 -8.13 30.99 7.28
CA LEU A 66 -7.98 29.79 8.11
C LEU A 66 -6.82 29.93 9.11
N HIS A 67 -5.69 30.53 8.73
CA HIS A 67 -4.57 30.81 9.63
C HIS A 67 -4.91 31.80 10.75
N GLN A 68 -5.78 32.78 10.49
CA GLN A 68 -6.26 33.69 11.54
C GLN A 68 -7.12 32.94 12.55
N LEU A 69 -7.92 31.96 12.09
CA LEU A 69 -8.71 31.09 12.95
C LEU A 69 -7.85 30.10 13.73
N MET A 70 -6.66 29.72 13.26
CA MET A 70 -5.75 28.87 14.04
C MET A 70 -5.17 29.62 15.25
N GLY A 71 -4.81 30.90 15.07
CA GLY A 71 -4.31 31.75 16.15
C GLY A 71 -3.02 31.20 16.78
N SER A 72 -2.94 31.26 18.11
CA SER A 72 -1.80 30.78 18.92
C SER A 72 -2.10 29.48 19.67
N LYS A 73 -3.08 28.69 19.21
CA LYS A 73 -3.50 27.42 19.83
C LYS A 73 -3.06 26.24 18.98
N ILE A 74 -2.96 25.07 19.60
CA ILE A 74 -2.93 23.81 18.86
C ILE A 74 -4.30 23.62 18.21
N VAL A 75 -4.32 23.14 16.96
CA VAL A 75 -5.56 22.98 16.19
C VAL A 75 -5.75 21.53 15.77
N LEU A 76 -6.96 21.03 15.98
CA LEU A 76 -7.46 19.85 15.26
C LEU A 76 -8.35 20.32 14.12
N LEU A 77 -7.91 20.11 12.88
CA LEU A 77 -8.67 20.45 11.68
C LEU A 77 -9.28 19.18 11.08
N SER A 78 -10.59 19.18 10.86
CA SER A 78 -11.32 18.09 10.20
C SER A 78 -12.09 18.62 8.99
N PHE A 79 -12.10 17.85 7.90
CA PHE A 79 -12.91 18.12 6.71
C PHE A 79 -14.12 17.19 6.71
N ILE A 80 -15.32 17.76 6.59
CA ILE A 80 -16.59 16.99 6.59
C ILE A 80 -17.58 17.50 5.55
N TYR A 81 -18.75 16.87 5.46
CA TYR A 81 -19.96 17.54 5.01
C TYR A 81 -21.14 17.08 5.87
N ALA A 82 -22.10 17.96 6.12
CA ALA A 82 -23.11 17.77 7.16
C ALA A 82 -24.07 16.61 6.87
N THR A 83 -24.31 16.29 5.58
CA THR A 83 -25.20 15.22 5.13
C THR A 83 -24.49 13.88 4.89
N CYS A 84 -23.26 13.71 5.40
CA CYS A 84 -22.51 12.48 5.22
C CYS A 84 -23.15 11.28 5.92
N SER A 85 -23.41 10.22 5.15
CA SER A 85 -23.99 8.96 5.63
C SER A 85 -22.95 7.87 5.92
N ASP A 86 -21.68 8.10 5.62
CA ASP A 86 -20.61 7.15 5.94
C ASP A 86 -20.29 7.22 7.43
N VAL A 87 -20.77 6.25 8.21
CA VAL A 87 -20.56 6.18 9.67
C VAL A 87 -19.08 6.15 10.07
N ASN A 88 -18.17 5.67 9.20
CA ASN A 88 -16.74 5.65 9.49
C ASN A 88 -16.01 6.88 8.91
N GLY A 89 -16.74 7.78 8.24
CA GLY A 89 -16.27 9.05 7.71
C GLY A 89 -16.62 10.23 8.62
N CYS A 90 -17.31 11.23 8.09
CA CYS A 90 -17.58 12.49 8.81
C CYS A 90 -18.21 12.32 10.22
N PRO A 91 -19.21 11.44 10.44
CA PRO A 91 -19.76 11.17 11.77
C PRO A 91 -18.71 10.68 12.77
N LEU A 92 -17.76 9.82 12.35
CA LEU A 92 -16.67 9.36 13.21
C LEU A 92 -15.78 10.53 13.63
N ALA A 93 -15.38 11.38 12.68
CA ALA A 93 -14.55 12.56 12.96
C ALA A 93 -15.21 13.47 13.99
N THR A 94 -16.47 13.85 13.75
CA THR A 94 -17.21 14.73 14.65
C THR A 94 -17.42 14.07 16.02
N GLN A 95 -17.74 12.78 16.08
CA GLN A 95 -17.91 12.05 17.34
C GLN A 95 -16.63 12.00 18.17
N VAL A 96 -15.48 11.74 17.55
CA VAL A 96 -14.18 11.72 18.26
C VAL A 96 -13.80 13.10 18.76
N LEU A 97 -13.97 14.16 17.96
CA LEU A 97 -13.75 15.54 18.39
C LEU A 97 -14.67 15.94 19.55
N HIS A 98 -15.92 15.47 19.55
CA HIS A 98 -16.85 15.66 20.67
C HIS A 98 -16.41 14.91 21.94
N LYS A 99 -15.93 13.66 21.82
CA LYS A 99 -15.33 12.94 22.96
C LYS A 99 -14.13 13.69 23.52
N ILE A 100 -13.26 14.24 22.66
CA ILE A 100 -12.11 15.05 23.08
C ILE A 100 -12.58 16.29 23.85
N SER A 101 -13.55 17.05 23.33
CA SER A 101 -14.06 18.25 24.00
C SER A 101 -14.67 17.94 25.37
N GLN A 102 -15.44 16.84 25.49
CA GLN A 102 -15.99 16.38 26.77
C GLN A 102 -14.91 15.96 27.77
N GLN A 103 -13.89 15.22 27.33
CA GLN A 103 -12.81 14.80 28.21
C GLN A 103 -11.96 15.99 28.69
N LEU A 104 -11.67 16.94 27.80
CA LEU A 104 -10.82 18.10 28.09
C LEU A 104 -11.52 19.18 28.90
N GLN A 105 -12.86 19.23 28.96
CA GLN A 105 -13.57 20.10 29.91
C GLN A 105 -13.19 19.84 31.38
N LYS A 106 -12.77 18.62 31.70
CA LYS A 106 -12.27 18.26 33.03
C LYS A 106 -10.83 18.76 33.29
N GLN A 107 -10.17 19.33 32.27
CA GLN A 107 -8.80 19.85 32.28
C GLN A 107 -8.75 21.25 31.61
N PRO A 108 -9.25 22.31 32.28
CA PRO A 108 -9.40 23.64 31.67
C PRO A 108 -8.10 24.20 31.07
N GLU A 109 -6.97 24.02 31.75
CA GLU A 109 -5.66 24.48 31.26
C GLU A 109 -5.24 23.84 29.92
N LEU A 110 -5.68 22.61 29.67
CA LEU A 110 -5.42 21.91 28.42
C LEU A 110 -6.45 22.29 27.35
N ALA A 111 -7.72 22.45 27.74
CA ALA A 111 -8.79 22.90 26.85
C ALA A 111 -8.48 24.30 26.26
N ASP A 112 -7.94 25.22 27.07
CA ASP A 112 -7.62 26.58 26.62
C ASP A 112 -6.51 26.62 25.56
N LYS A 113 -5.68 25.58 25.48
CA LYS A 113 -4.58 25.46 24.52
C LYS A 113 -4.97 24.79 23.21
N LEU A 114 -6.19 24.25 23.12
CA LEU A 114 -6.71 23.53 21.95
C LEU A 114 -7.85 24.31 21.28
N ARG A 115 -7.91 24.24 19.95
CA ARG A 115 -9.05 24.69 19.14
C ARG A 115 -9.45 23.59 18.15
N LEU A 116 -10.75 23.37 18.00
CA LEU A 116 -11.30 22.46 17.01
C LEU A 116 -11.84 23.27 15.84
N LEU A 117 -11.43 22.92 14.62
CA LEU A 117 -11.93 23.50 13.38
C LEU A 117 -12.53 22.39 12.52
N THR A 118 -13.80 22.54 12.15
CA THR A 118 -14.51 21.60 11.28
C THR A 118 -14.93 22.35 10.02
N LEU A 119 -14.28 22.07 8.89
CA LEU A 119 -14.51 22.74 7.61
C LEU A 119 -15.33 21.85 6.67
N SER A 120 -16.46 22.36 6.19
CA SER A 120 -17.24 21.67 5.18
C SER A 120 -16.57 21.68 3.80
N PHE A 121 -16.62 20.55 3.11
CA PHE A 121 -16.27 20.44 1.69
C PHE A 121 -17.48 20.44 0.74
N ASN A 122 -18.68 20.79 1.22
CA ASN A 122 -19.90 20.90 0.41
C ASN A 122 -20.56 22.29 0.57
N PRO A 123 -19.88 23.39 0.20
CA PRO A 123 -20.34 24.76 0.47
C PRO A 123 -21.69 25.10 -0.18
N THR A 124 -22.08 24.36 -1.22
CA THR A 124 -23.38 24.49 -1.90
C THR A 124 -24.56 24.14 -0.97
N HIS A 125 -24.40 23.16 -0.09
CA HIS A 125 -25.45 22.76 0.88
C HIS A 125 -25.14 23.20 2.31
N ASP A 126 -23.86 23.17 2.68
CA ASP A 126 -23.38 23.45 4.03
C ASP A 126 -23.07 24.94 4.16
N THR A 127 -24.11 25.76 4.07
CA THR A 127 -24.04 27.21 4.30
C THR A 127 -23.64 27.53 5.75
N PRO A 128 -23.24 28.78 6.08
CA PRO A 128 -22.95 29.17 7.46
C PRO A 128 -24.05 28.79 8.46
N ASP A 129 -25.32 28.98 8.10
CA ASP A 129 -26.44 28.62 8.95
C ASP A 129 -26.56 27.10 9.16
N ARG A 130 -26.34 26.30 8.10
CA ARG A 130 -26.34 24.83 8.21
C ARG A 130 -25.19 24.32 9.05
N MET A 131 -24.00 24.90 8.90
CA MET A 131 -22.85 24.54 9.74
C MET A 131 -23.04 24.95 11.19
N ARG A 132 -23.78 26.05 11.45
CA ARG A 132 -24.20 26.42 12.81
C ARG A 132 -25.15 25.37 13.40
N GLU A 133 -26.21 25.01 12.69
CA GLU A 133 -27.18 23.99 13.10
C GLU A 133 -26.50 22.62 13.36
N TYR A 134 -25.62 22.21 12.45
CA TYR A 134 -24.83 20.98 12.61
C TYR A 134 -23.98 21.04 13.88
N GLY A 135 -23.25 22.14 14.09
CA GLY A 135 -22.35 22.30 15.22
C GLY A 135 -23.05 22.39 16.58
N GLU A 136 -24.27 22.95 16.65
CA GLU A 136 -25.06 23.04 17.88
C GLU A 136 -25.31 21.67 18.53
N SER A 137 -25.43 20.61 17.72
CA SER A 137 -25.62 19.24 18.20
C SER A 137 -24.41 18.68 18.98
N PHE A 138 -23.23 19.28 18.81
CA PHE A 138 -21.97 18.79 19.38
C PHE A 138 -21.32 19.75 20.37
N LYS A 139 -21.83 20.98 20.49
CA LYS A 139 -21.31 21.96 21.45
C LYS A 139 -21.55 21.46 22.87
N THR A 140 -20.45 21.26 23.58
CA THR A 140 -20.46 20.96 25.02
C THR A 140 -19.75 22.10 25.73
N GLY A 141 -20.39 22.66 26.76
CA GLY A 141 -19.81 23.76 27.55
C GLY A 141 -19.31 24.94 26.71
N HIS A 142 -18.19 25.53 27.12
CA HIS A 142 -17.54 26.67 26.45
C HIS A 142 -16.31 26.26 25.62
N PHE A 143 -16.28 25.03 25.08
CA PHE A 143 -15.12 24.58 24.29
C PHE A 143 -15.00 25.36 22.97
N ASP A 144 -13.77 25.73 22.60
CA ASP A 144 -13.46 26.48 21.38
C ASP A 144 -13.52 25.56 20.14
N TRP A 145 -14.73 25.36 19.62
CA TRP A 145 -15.01 24.57 18.42
C TRP A 145 -15.78 25.38 17.40
N GLN A 146 -15.16 25.60 16.24
CA GLN A 146 -15.73 26.37 15.14
C GLN A 146 -16.07 25.48 13.94
N PHE A 147 -17.23 25.76 13.35
CA PHE A 147 -17.75 25.07 12.17
C PHE A 147 -17.74 26.06 11.01
N LEU A 148 -17.07 25.66 9.94
CA LEU A 148 -16.66 26.53 8.85
C LEU A 148 -17.19 25.99 7.52
N THR A 149 -17.36 26.89 6.57
CA THR A 149 -17.60 26.57 5.16
C THR A 149 -16.80 27.52 4.28
N THR A 150 -16.99 27.47 2.97
CA THR A 150 -16.41 28.44 2.03
C THR A 150 -17.52 29.09 1.23
N ARG A 151 -17.21 30.16 0.49
CA ARG A 151 -18.21 30.83 -0.35
C ARG A 151 -18.75 29.91 -1.45
N ASP A 152 -17.86 29.10 -2.03
CA ASP A 152 -18.13 28.25 -3.17
C ASP A 152 -17.00 27.19 -3.32
N GLU A 153 -17.21 26.23 -4.22
CA GLU A 153 -16.23 25.17 -4.49
C GLU A 153 -14.89 25.70 -5.03
N THR A 154 -14.89 26.88 -5.68
CA THR A 154 -13.66 27.49 -6.23
C THR A 154 -12.78 28.04 -5.11
N ALA A 155 -13.37 28.62 -4.06
CA ALA A 155 -12.66 29.04 -2.86
C ALA A 155 -12.17 27.85 -2.01
N LEU A 156 -12.92 26.74 -2.01
CA LEU A 156 -12.58 25.52 -1.28
C LEU A 156 -11.41 24.74 -1.91
N GLN A 157 -11.39 24.60 -3.24
CA GLN A 157 -10.48 23.69 -3.93
C GLN A 157 -8.99 23.91 -3.61
N PRO A 158 -8.45 25.14 -3.50
CA PRO A 158 -7.08 25.38 -3.09
C PRO A 158 -6.77 24.81 -1.69
N ILE A 159 -7.70 24.93 -0.74
CA ILE A 159 -7.56 24.40 0.62
C ILE A 159 -7.50 22.87 0.56
N LEU A 160 -8.46 22.23 -0.11
CA LEU A 160 -8.48 20.77 -0.26
C LEU A 160 -7.21 20.24 -0.91
N ASN A 161 -6.75 20.89 -1.98
CA ASN A 161 -5.52 20.50 -2.68
C ASN A 161 -4.28 20.61 -1.78
N ALA A 162 -4.16 21.70 -1.01
CA ALA A 162 -3.02 21.92 -0.15
C ALA A 162 -2.96 20.92 1.02
N TYR A 163 -4.12 20.49 1.52
CA TYR A 163 -4.23 19.41 2.49
C TYR A 163 -4.29 18.00 1.85
N GLN A 164 -4.14 17.89 0.53
CA GLN A 164 -4.27 16.64 -0.22
C GLN A 164 -5.58 15.87 0.04
N GLN A 165 -6.64 16.60 0.41
CA GLN A 165 -7.95 16.07 0.74
C GLN A 165 -8.75 15.87 -0.55
N ASN A 166 -8.63 14.69 -1.16
CA ASN A 166 -9.39 14.36 -2.38
C ASN A 166 -10.86 14.07 -2.04
N VAL A 167 -11.76 14.74 -2.75
CA VAL A 167 -13.22 14.64 -2.60
C VAL A 167 -13.80 14.48 -4.00
N GLN A 168 -14.53 13.39 -4.22
CA GLN A 168 -15.16 13.09 -5.51
C GLN A 168 -16.67 13.03 -5.37
N LYS A 169 -17.38 13.80 -6.21
CA LYS A 169 -18.84 13.71 -6.34
C LYS A 169 -19.21 12.35 -6.91
N ILE A 170 -20.07 11.61 -6.20
CA ILE A 170 -20.67 10.39 -6.74
C ILE A 170 -21.81 10.83 -7.65
N VAL A 171 -21.83 10.30 -8.88
CA VAL A 171 -22.87 10.58 -9.87
C VAL A 171 -23.61 9.30 -10.22
N ASP A 172 -24.89 9.43 -10.57
CA ASP A 172 -25.70 8.33 -11.05
C ASP A 172 -25.38 7.99 -12.52
N ASP A 173 -26.05 6.98 -13.07
CA ASP A 173 -25.89 6.54 -14.46
C ASP A 173 -26.24 7.62 -15.50
N LYS A 174 -26.90 8.71 -15.08
CA LYS A 174 -27.26 9.87 -15.91
C LYS A 174 -26.28 11.04 -15.71
N GLY A 175 -25.22 10.86 -14.93
CA GLY A 175 -24.23 11.89 -14.59
C GLY A 175 -24.73 12.93 -13.58
N GLN A 176 -25.86 12.69 -12.91
CA GLN A 176 -26.39 13.60 -11.90
C GLN A 176 -25.76 13.31 -10.53
N PHE A 177 -25.38 14.36 -9.81
CA PHE A 177 -24.81 14.22 -8.47
C PHE A 177 -25.82 13.56 -7.52
N THR A 178 -25.40 12.48 -6.87
CA THR A 178 -26.27 11.66 -6.00
C THR A 178 -26.49 12.29 -4.62
N GLY A 179 -25.85 13.43 -4.34
CA GLY A 179 -25.84 14.05 -3.01
C GLY A 179 -24.75 13.49 -2.08
N THR A 180 -23.92 12.55 -2.56
CA THR A 180 -22.90 11.88 -1.76
C THR A 180 -21.50 12.04 -2.36
N TYR A 181 -20.51 12.11 -1.49
CA TYR A 181 -19.11 12.23 -1.88
C TYR A 181 -18.32 10.98 -1.49
N SER A 182 -17.42 10.52 -2.35
CA SER A 182 -16.32 9.63 -1.95
C SER A 182 -15.17 10.52 -1.46
N HIS A 183 -14.68 10.26 -0.26
CA HIS A 183 -13.55 10.98 0.32
C HIS A 183 -12.83 10.10 1.35
N LEU A 184 -11.59 10.46 1.68
CA LEU A 184 -10.86 9.87 2.79
C LEU A 184 -11.13 10.67 4.07
N LEU A 185 -11.33 9.99 5.20
CA LEU A 185 -11.32 10.66 6.49
C LEU A 185 -9.89 11.03 6.87
N ARG A 186 -9.68 12.31 7.18
CA ARG A 186 -8.44 12.84 7.76
C ARG A 186 -8.73 13.90 8.80
N VAL A 187 -8.07 13.80 9.95
CA VAL A 187 -8.02 14.84 10.98
C VAL A 187 -6.57 15.24 11.18
N TYR A 188 -6.28 16.54 11.09
CA TYR A 188 -4.92 17.07 11.14
C TYR A 188 -4.65 17.66 12.53
N LEU A 189 -3.57 17.23 13.16
CA LEU A 189 -3.01 17.89 14.35
C LEU A 189 -2.01 18.95 13.91
N ILE A 190 -2.26 20.20 14.26
CA ILE A 190 -1.49 21.36 13.83
C ILE A 190 -0.98 22.10 15.08
N ASP A 191 0.31 22.39 15.14
CA ASP A 191 0.91 23.13 16.25
C ASP A 191 0.74 24.66 16.12
N THR A 192 1.22 25.39 17.12
CA THR A 192 1.12 26.85 17.20
C THR A 192 1.90 27.58 16.12
N ASP A 193 2.90 26.92 15.52
CA ASP A 193 3.69 27.44 14.41
C ASP A 193 3.07 27.10 13.05
N LYS A 194 1.86 26.53 13.07
CA LYS A 194 1.09 26.10 11.89
C LYS A 194 1.79 24.96 11.14
N ASN A 195 2.53 24.12 11.85
CA ASN A 195 3.07 22.89 11.30
C ASN A 195 2.11 21.74 11.58
N ILE A 196 1.88 20.90 10.58
CA ILE A 196 1.17 19.64 10.72
C ILE A 196 2.10 18.67 11.45
N ARG A 197 1.62 18.09 12.54
CA ARG A 197 2.35 17.18 13.43
C ARG A 197 1.87 15.74 13.36
N ASN A 198 0.61 15.53 12.99
CA ASN A 198 0.05 14.21 12.73
C ASN A 198 -1.20 14.30 11.83
N ILE A 199 -1.55 13.20 11.16
CA ILE A 199 -2.79 13.03 10.38
C ILE A 199 -3.44 11.72 10.80
N TYR A 200 -4.64 11.78 11.37
CA TYR A 200 -5.39 10.61 11.82
C TYR A 200 -6.34 10.11 10.73
N SER A 201 -6.30 8.81 10.45
CA SER A 201 -7.25 8.09 9.59
C SER A 201 -8.29 7.32 10.43
N VAL A 202 -9.23 6.64 9.76
CA VAL A 202 -10.30 5.84 10.41
C VAL A 202 -9.76 4.86 11.46
N ASP A 203 -8.63 4.21 11.17
CA ASP A 203 -8.06 3.16 12.02
C ASP A 203 -7.32 3.71 13.25
N PHE A 204 -6.95 4.99 13.25
CA PHE A 204 -6.12 5.61 14.29
C PHE A 204 -6.78 6.80 15.00
N LEU A 205 -7.93 7.26 14.51
CA LEU A 205 -8.65 8.38 15.11
C LEU A 205 -9.37 7.93 16.38
N HIS A 206 -8.72 8.15 17.52
CA HIS A 206 -9.26 7.88 18.85
C HIS A 206 -8.94 9.01 19.84
N ALA A 207 -9.90 9.37 20.70
CA ALA A 207 -9.79 10.52 21.61
C ALA A 207 -8.54 10.45 22.50
N ASP A 208 -8.29 9.31 23.14
CA ASP A 208 -7.15 9.13 24.06
C ASP A 208 -5.80 9.27 23.36
N THR A 209 -5.66 8.74 22.13
CA THR A 209 -4.44 8.86 21.32
C THR A 209 -4.19 10.32 20.96
N VAL A 210 -5.22 11.03 20.47
CA VAL A 210 -5.13 12.43 20.09
C VAL A 210 -4.80 13.32 21.30
N ILE A 211 -5.40 13.06 22.46
CA ILE A 211 -5.13 13.81 23.70
C ILE A 211 -3.68 13.60 24.15
N ASN A 212 -3.15 12.37 24.07
CA ASN A 212 -1.75 12.11 24.41
C ASN A 212 -0.77 12.80 23.45
N ASP A 213 -1.11 12.86 22.16
CA ASP A 213 -0.34 13.60 21.16
C ASP A 213 -0.31 15.10 21.48
N ILE A 214 -1.47 15.70 21.82
CA ILE A 214 -1.57 17.11 22.22
C ILE A 214 -0.73 17.37 23.48
N LYS A 215 -0.84 16.51 24.50
CA LYS A 215 -0.03 16.62 25.73
C LYS A 215 1.46 16.52 25.41
N THR A 216 1.85 15.62 24.51
CA THR A 216 3.23 15.45 24.06
C THR A 216 3.77 16.71 23.37
N LEU A 217 2.97 17.39 22.54
CA LEU A 217 3.37 18.67 21.94
C LEU A 217 3.59 19.76 23.01
N LEU A 218 2.72 19.82 24.02
CA LEU A 218 2.77 20.84 25.06
C LEU A 218 3.92 20.66 26.06
N MET A 219 4.44 19.44 26.23
CA MET A 219 5.56 19.16 27.14
C MET A 219 6.92 19.63 26.60
N GLY A 220 7.01 19.99 25.31
CA GLY A 220 8.26 20.43 24.69
C GLY A 220 9.25 19.29 24.44
N ALA A 221 10.16 19.48 23.47
CA ALA A 221 11.12 18.45 23.09
C ALA A 221 12.24 18.30 24.13
N GLN A 222 12.24 17.21 24.92
CA GLN A 222 13.48 16.70 25.50
C GLN A 222 14.42 16.29 24.35
N GLN A 223 15.61 16.91 24.33
CA GLN A 223 16.77 16.83 23.41
C GLN A 223 16.58 16.09 22.07
N ALA A 224 16.71 16.85 20.98
CA ALA A 224 16.79 16.34 19.62
C ALA A 224 18.08 15.52 19.41
N VAL A 225 17.92 14.32 18.84
CA VAL A 225 18.93 13.80 17.92
C VAL A 225 18.61 14.45 16.58
N GLU A 226 19.48 15.34 16.10
CA GLU A 226 19.37 15.89 14.75
C GLU A 226 19.38 14.74 13.74
N SER A 227 18.22 14.44 13.14
CA SER A 227 18.18 13.61 11.95
C SER A 227 18.68 14.46 10.79
N THR A 228 19.98 14.37 10.52
CA THR A 228 20.54 14.86 9.27
C THR A 228 19.93 13.98 8.16
N PRO A 229 19.22 14.51 7.16
CA PRO A 229 18.74 13.69 6.06
C PRO A 229 19.95 13.02 5.41
N ALA A 230 20.00 11.69 5.48
CA ALA A 230 21.07 10.93 4.89
C ALA A 230 21.10 11.22 3.38
N LYS A 231 22.29 11.53 2.87
CA LYS A 231 22.53 11.64 1.43
C LYS A 231 22.40 10.23 0.86
N ALA A 232 21.48 9.99 -0.07
CA ALA A 232 21.32 8.69 -0.71
C ALA A 232 22.65 8.23 -1.33
N GLU A 233 23.13 7.03 -0.96
CA GLU A 233 24.37 6.47 -1.54
C GLU A 233 24.11 5.91 -2.96
N GLY A 234 22.84 5.75 -3.35
CA GLY A 234 22.43 5.38 -4.70
C GLY A 234 20.96 5.72 -5.02
N LEU A 235 20.62 5.72 -6.30
CA LEU A 235 19.25 5.98 -6.79
C LEU A 235 18.24 4.86 -6.44
N TYR A 236 18.71 3.66 -6.08
CA TYR A 236 17.87 2.47 -5.82
C TYR A 236 17.63 2.21 -4.33
N GLU A 237 17.77 3.22 -3.49
CA GLU A 237 17.45 3.11 -2.07
C GLU A 237 16.00 3.51 -1.85
N ALA A 238 15.27 2.69 -1.09
CA ALA A 238 13.89 2.99 -0.74
C ALA A 238 13.80 4.39 -0.13
N GLY A 239 12.80 5.15 -0.58
CA GLY A 239 12.54 6.50 -0.11
C GLY A 239 12.17 6.57 1.38
N ASP A 240 11.92 5.46 2.07
CA ASP A 240 12.04 5.25 3.51
C ASP A 240 12.65 3.85 3.72
N ASN A 241 13.79 3.75 4.39
CA ASN A 241 14.48 2.47 4.60
C ASN A 241 14.25 1.98 6.03
N LYS A 242 13.23 1.11 6.20
CA LYS A 242 12.87 0.49 7.49
C LYS A 242 13.75 -0.70 7.89
N GLN A 243 14.90 -0.91 7.25
CA GLN A 243 15.84 -1.90 7.73
C GLN A 243 16.26 -1.53 9.15
N ASN A 244 16.21 -2.50 10.08
CA ASN A 244 16.46 -2.28 11.50
C ASN A 244 15.43 -1.40 12.21
N TYR A 245 14.23 -1.21 11.65
CA TYR A 245 13.15 -0.50 12.33
C TYR A 245 12.79 -1.13 13.68
N GLN A 246 13.07 -2.43 13.87
CA GLN A 246 12.94 -3.13 15.15
C GLN A 246 13.91 -2.65 16.24
N ASN A 247 14.84 -1.74 15.95
CA ASN A 247 15.77 -1.18 16.92
C ASN A 247 15.31 0.22 17.35
N ILE A 248 15.58 0.58 18.62
CA ILE A 248 15.18 1.87 19.20
C ILE A 248 16.00 3.06 18.66
N ASP A 249 17.19 2.79 18.11
CA ASP A 249 18.11 3.75 17.51
C ASP A 249 17.89 3.93 16.00
N TYR A 250 16.80 3.40 15.45
CA TYR A 250 16.43 3.58 14.05
C TYR A 250 16.43 5.05 13.65
N GLN A 251 17.18 5.36 12.59
CA GLN A 251 17.11 6.65 11.92
C GLN A 251 16.45 6.46 10.56
N THR A 252 15.34 7.18 10.34
CA THR A 252 14.71 7.21 9.02
C THR A 252 15.68 7.82 8.01
N ARG A 253 15.77 7.18 6.85
CA ARG A 253 16.49 7.69 5.68
C ARG A 253 15.49 8.16 4.62
N SER A 254 14.43 8.83 5.08
CA SER A 254 13.36 9.24 4.19
C SER A 254 13.82 10.30 3.17
N ILE A 255 13.55 10.07 1.89
CA ILE A 255 13.85 10.99 0.78
C ILE A 255 12.54 11.60 0.29
N ALA A 256 12.49 12.94 0.25
CA ALA A 256 11.32 13.67 -0.23
C ALA A 256 11.01 13.31 -1.70
N LEU A 257 9.72 13.15 -2.03
CA LEU A 257 9.27 12.86 -3.39
C LEU A 257 9.79 13.87 -4.43
N SER A 258 9.93 15.15 -4.04
CA SER A 258 10.47 16.21 -4.90
C SER A 258 11.94 16.01 -5.31
N GLN A 259 12.68 15.17 -4.57
CA GLN A 259 14.07 14.83 -4.88
C GLN A 259 14.19 13.61 -5.82
N ARG A 260 13.08 12.92 -6.11
CA ARG A 260 13.03 11.78 -7.04
C ARG A 260 12.99 12.28 -8.48
N GLN A 261 14.14 12.73 -8.97
CA GLN A 261 14.32 13.17 -10.35
C GLN A 261 15.19 12.19 -11.14
N GLY A 262 14.80 11.92 -12.38
CA GLY A 262 15.54 11.03 -13.25
C GLY A 262 15.54 11.49 -14.70
N LYS A 263 16.11 10.66 -15.58
CA LYS A 263 16.16 10.89 -17.03
C LYS A 263 15.57 9.68 -17.73
N ALA A 264 14.69 9.94 -18.69
CA ALA A 264 14.19 8.88 -19.56
C ALA A 264 15.37 8.27 -20.33
N ILE A 265 15.39 6.94 -20.45
CA ILE A 265 16.43 6.22 -21.17
C ILE A 265 15.84 5.43 -22.33
N ASP A 266 16.69 4.98 -23.24
CA ASP A 266 16.27 4.11 -24.33
C ASP A 266 16.05 2.67 -23.85
N LEU A 267 14.91 2.41 -23.21
CA LEU A 267 14.55 1.10 -22.64
C LEU A 267 14.49 -0.02 -23.70
N ILE A 268 14.20 0.32 -24.96
CA ILE A 268 14.12 -0.69 -26.03
C ILE A 268 15.48 -1.36 -26.29
N LYS A 269 16.59 -0.69 -25.94
CA LYS A 269 17.94 -1.26 -26.01
C LYS A 269 18.04 -2.55 -25.22
N PHE A 270 17.48 -2.58 -24.00
CA PHE A 270 17.51 -3.77 -23.14
C PHE A 270 16.57 -4.88 -23.62
N ALA A 271 15.61 -4.57 -24.48
CA ALA A 271 14.77 -5.57 -25.14
C ALA A 271 15.46 -6.18 -26.38
N ASN A 272 16.08 -5.33 -27.21
CA ASN A 272 16.74 -5.74 -28.44
C ASN A 272 18.09 -6.42 -28.18
N THR A 273 18.82 -5.97 -27.16
CA THR A 273 20.09 -6.54 -26.72
C THR A 273 20.01 -6.74 -25.20
N PRO A 274 19.41 -7.85 -24.75
CA PRO A 274 19.30 -8.14 -23.33
C PRO A 274 20.66 -8.11 -22.62
N PRO A 275 20.74 -7.51 -21.42
CA PRO A 275 21.97 -7.54 -20.62
C PRO A 275 22.46 -8.96 -20.37
N LEU A 276 23.77 -9.10 -20.15
CA LEU A 276 24.42 -10.40 -19.94
C LEU A 276 23.71 -11.21 -18.84
N GLY A 277 23.45 -12.49 -19.13
CA GLY A 277 22.75 -13.40 -18.23
C GLY A 277 21.24 -13.52 -18.46
N LEU A 278 20.64 -12.65 -19.27
CA LEU A 278 19.26 -12.82 -19.73
C LEU A 278 19.22 -13.50 -21.11
N PRO A 279 18.19 -14.33 -21.37
CA PRO A 279 17.97 -14.85 -22.70
C PRO A 279 17.40 -13.75 -23.62
N LYS A 280 17.26 -14.08 -24.91
CA LYS A 280 16.52 -13.23 -25.85
C LYS A 280 15.11 -13.01 -25.32
N LEU A 281 14.69 -11.74 -25.25
CA LEU A 281 13.37 -11.36 -24.78
C LEU A 281 12.27 -11.89 -25.73
N PRO A 282 11.28 -12.65 -25.23
CA PRO A 282 10.10 -13.02 -26.00
C PRO A 282 9.26 -11.78 -26.34
N GLN A 283 8.87 -11.64 -27.61
CA GLN A 283 7.98 -10.56 -28.05
C GLN A 283 6.74 -11.16 -28.74
N PRO A 284 5.52 -10.79 -28.33
CA PRO A 284 4.30 -11.19 -29.02
C PRO A 284 4.29 -10.65 -30.46
N LYS A 285 3.81 -11.46 -31.40
CA LYS A 285 3.76 -11.07 -32.83
C LYS A 285 2.79 -9.93 -33.09
N ASP A 286 1.70 -9.89 -32.34
CA ASP A 286 0.63 -8.91 -32.37
C ASP A 286 0.96 -7.62 -31.58
N ASN A 287 1.94 -7.70 -30.66
CA ASN A 287 2.40 -6.54 -29.90
C ASN A 287 3.94 -6.39 -29.92
N PRO A 288 4.56 -6.11 -31.10
CA PRO A 288 5.98 -5.82 -31.16
C PRO A 288 6.28 -4.51 -30.44
N LEU A 289 7.44 -4.45 -29.78
CA LEU A 289 7.89 -3.27 -29.06
C LEU A 289 8.26 -2.14 -30.01
N THR A 290 7.78 -0.93 -29.73
CA THR A 290 8.20 0.31 -30.41
C THR A 290 8.40 1.41 -29.37
N PRO A 291 9.23 2.43 -29.65
CA PRO A 291 9.40 3.56 -28.72
C PRO A 291 8.08 4.24 -28.36
N ALA A 292 7.15 4.39 -29.32
CA ALA A 292 5.85 5.00 -29.08
C ALA A 292 4.97 4.17 -28.11
N LYS A 293 4.94 2.84 -28.26
CA LYS A 293 4.20 1.95 -27.35
C LYS A 293 4.79 1.94 -25.95
N ILE A 294 6.12 1.91 -25.83
CA ILE A 294 6.83 1.95 -24.55
C ILE A 294 6.55 3.28 -23.83
N ALA A 295 6.62 4.40 -24.55
CA ALA A 295 6.34 5.72 -23.99
C ALA A 295 4.88 5.86 -23.52
N LEU A 296 3.92 5.35 -24.32
CA LEU A 296 2.50 5.34 -23.94
C LEU A 296 2.26 4.44 -22.71
N GLY A 297 2.83 3.23 -22.69
CA GLY A 297 2.77 2.32 -21.56
C GLY A 297 3.33 2.93 -20.28
N ARG A 298 4.49 3.59 -20.38
CA ARG A 298 5.12 4.32 -19.28
C ARG A 298 4.21 5.43 -18.77
N LYS A 299 3.60 6.23 -19.66
CA LYS A 299 2.64 7.25 -19.25
C LYS A 299 1.47 6.64 -18.45
N LEU A 300 0.86 5.57 -18.95
CA LEU A 300 -0.25 4.88 -18.27
C LEU A 300 0.17 4.30 -16.91
N PHE A 301 1.35 3.69 -16.82
CA PHE A 301 1.86 3.04 -15.60
C PHE A 301 1.98 4.00 -14.40
N TYR A 302 2.32 5.27 -14.65
CA TYR A 302 2.46 6.30 -13.61
C TYR A 302 1.20 7.19 -13.46
N ASP A 303 0.14 6.97 -14.23
CA ASP A 303 -1.06 7.82 -14.22
C ASP A 303 -2.05 7.41 -13.12
N ARG A 304 -2.19 8.27 -12.11
CA ARG A 304 -3.05 8.04 -10.95
C ARG A 304 -4.55 8.09 -11.30
N ARG A 305 -4.89 8.80 -12.38
CA ARG A 305 -6.27 8.96 -12.87
C ARG A 305 -6.87 7.65 -13.37
N LEU A 306 -6.04 6.64 -13.61
CA LEU A 306 -6.50 5.30 -13.99
C LEU A 306 -7.17 4.53 -12.85
N SER A 307 -7.00 4.94 -11.59
CA SER A 307 -7.78 4.39 -10.47
C SER A 307 -9.14 5.06 -10.32
N LEU A 308 -10.12 4.40 -9.71
CA LEU A 308 -11.50 4.90 -9.56
C LEU A 308 -11.57 6.38 -9.11
N ASN A 309 -10.88 6.71 -8.02
CA ASN A 309 -10.88 8.04 -7.40
C ASN A 309 -9.67 8.91 -7.78
N ASN A 310 -8.92 8.52 -8.82
CA ASN A 310 -7.76 9.23 -9.35
C ASN A 310 -6.57 9.37 -8.37
N THR A 311 -6.42 8.44 -7.42
CA THR A 311 -5.34 8.52 -6.40
C THR A 311 -4.25 7.47 -6.50
N PHE A 312 -4.44 6.39 -7.27
CA PHE A 312 -3.52 5.24 -7.41
C PHE A 312 -3.05 5.00 -8.83
N SER A 313 -1.77 4.67 -8.99
CA SER A 313 -1.16 4.16 -10.23
C SER A 313 -0.37 2.87 -9.97
N CYS A 314 0.06 2.18 -11.01
CA CYS A 314 0.86 0.95 -10.90
C CYS A 314 2.16 1.20 -10.10
N ALA A 315 2.77 2.37 -10.32
CA ALA A 315 4.02 2.79 -9.68
C ALA A 315 3.93 3.00 -8.16
N MET A 316 2.73 3.00 -7.57
CA MET A 316 2.56 3.09 -6.11
C MET A 316 2.68 1.73 -5.40
N CYS A 317 2.47 0.63 -6.13
CA CYS A 317 2.70 -0.73 -5.64
C CYS A 317 3.99 -1.34 -6.21
N HIS A 318 4.42 -0.85 -7.38
CA HIS A 318 5.63 -1.27 -8.08
C HIS A 318 6.61 -0.10 -8.17
N ILE A 319 7.15 0.26 -7.01
CA ILE A 319 7.94 1.48 -6.80
C ILE A 319 9.35 1.28 -7.39
N PRO A 320 9.81 2.09 -8.35
CA PRO A 320 11.07 1.85 -9.08
C PRO A 320 12.28 1.63 -8.18
N GLU A 321 12.51 2.53 -7.23
CA GLU A 321 13.62 2.51 -6.27
C GLU A 321 13.50 1.39 -5.24
N GLN A 322 12.34 0.75 -5.11
CA GLN A 322 12.12 -0.42 -4.25
C GLN A 322 12.10 -1.71 -5.09
N GLY A 323 12.87 -1.72 -6.17
CA GLY A 323 12.98 -2.86 -7.07
C GLY A 323 11.74 -3.09 -7.95
N PHE A 324 10.97 -2.05 -8.26
CA PHE A 324 9.62 -2.18 -8.85
C PHE A 324 8.71 -3.13 -8.06
N SER A 325 8.87 -3.14 -6.73
CA SER A 325 8.00 -3.78 -5.74
C SER A 325 7.60 -2.78 -4.66
N ASN A 326 7.07 -3.24 -3.54
CA ASN A 326 6.79 -2.43 -2.36
C ASN A 326 7.46 -3.10 -1.14
N ASN A 327 8.41 -2.38 -0.55
CA ASN A 327 9.28 -2.87 0.52
C ASN A 327 8.95 -2.25 1.89
N GLU A 328 8.15 -1.18 1.92
CA GLU A 328 7.81 -0.46 3.15
C GLU A 328 6.73 -1.17 3.98
N MET A 329 6.02 -2.12 3.37
CA MET A 329 4.93 -2.90 3.95
C MET A 329 5.01 -4.36 3.48
N THR A 330 4.48 -5.29 4.30
CA THR A 330 4.40 -6.72 3.92
C THR A 330 3.51 -6.95 2.71
N THR A 331 2.38 -6.24 2.68
CA THR A 331 1.44 -6.22 1.56
C THR A 331 1.05 -4.77 1.27
N ALA A 332 0.85 -4.45 -0.02
CA ALA A 332 0.51 -3.09 -0.43
C ALA A 332 -0.89 -2.69 0.04
N VAL A 333 -1.13 -1.38 0.08
CA VAL A 333 -2.43 -0.79 0.39
C VAL A 333 -2.96 -0.14 -0.88
N GLY A 334 -4.11 -0.58 -1.35
CA GLY A 334 -4.79 0.01 -2.49
C GLY A 334 -5.74 1.13 -2.10
N ILE A 335 -6.75 1.35 -2.96
CA ILE A 335 -7.73 2.43 -2.81
C ILE A 335 -8.39 2.44 -1.42
N GLU A 336 -8.58 3.63 -0.86
CA GLU A 336 -9.28 3.84 0.42
C GLU A 336 -8.71 3.05 1.61
N GLY A 337 -7.41 2.71 1.59
CA GLY A 337 -6.78 1.99 2.69
C GLY A 337 -6.98 0.47 2.65
N ARG A 338 -7.59 -0.06 1.58
CA ARG A 338 -7.87 -1.49 1.44
C ARG A 338 -6.57 -2.25 1.19
N SER A 339 -6.13 -3.03 2.17
CA SER A 339 -4.91 -3.81 2.05
C SER A 339 -5.09 -4.98 1.07
N VAL A 340 -4.07 -5.26 0.26
CA VAL A 340 -4.00 -6.52 -0.49
C VAL A 340 -3.51 -7.66 0.41
N ARG A 341 -3.82 -8.89 0.04
CA ARG A 341 -3.44 -10.10 0.80
C ARG A 341 -2.04 -10.66 0.45
N ARG A 342 -1.45 -10.20 -0.66
CA ARG A 342 -0.18 -10.70 -1.19
C ARG A 342 0.84 -9.56 -1.30
N ASN A 343 2.11 -9.90 -1.17
CA ASN A 343 3.22 -9.00 -1.43
C ASN A 343 3.27 -8.65 -2.93
N SER A 344 3.60 -7.39 -3.26
CA SER A 344 3.73 -6.92 -4.64
C SER A 344 5.04 -7.44 -5.24
N PRO A 345 4.99 -8.36 -6.23
CA PRO A 345 6.22 -8.90 -6.83
C PRO A 345 6.94 -7.81 -7.64
N THR A 346 8.25 -7.95 -7.79
CA THR A 346 9.03 -7.10 -8.69
C THR A 346 8.57 -7.22 -10.15
N LEU A 347 8.61 -6.11 -10.89
CA LEU A 347 8.43 -6.11 -12.35
C LEU A 347 9.74 -6.26 -13.12
N TYR A 348 10.90 -6.32 -12.45
CA TYR A 348 12.15 -6.58 -13.16
C TYR A 348 12.08 -7.93 -13.86
N ASN A 349 12.42 -7.93 -15.15
CA ASN A 349 12.44 -9.10 -16.02
C ASN A 349 11.06 -9.78 -16.18
N VAL A 350 9.96 -9.08 -15.89
CA VAL A 350 8.61 -9.66 -15.98
C VAL A 350 8.23 -10.05 -17.42
N GLY A 351 8.86 -9.43 -18.43
CA GLY A 351 8.74 -9.80 -19.84
C GLY A 351 9.11 -11.25 -20.19
N TYR A 352 9.80 -11.95 -19.29
CA TYR A 352 10.16 -13.36 -19.44
C TYR A 352 9.22 -14.33 -18.70
N ALA A 353 8.26 -13.82 -17.92
CA ALA A 353 7.35 -14.65 -17.15
C ALA A 353 6.34 -15.37 -18.05
N GLN A 354 6.17 -16.68 -17.84
CA GLN A 354 5.12 -17.47 -18.50
C GLN A 354 3.83 -17.52 -17.69
N LEU A 355 3.97 -17.43 -16.37
CA LEU A 355 2.88 -17.33 -15.41
C LEU A 355 3.03 -16.03 -14.62
N LEU A 356 1.93 -15.31 -14.46
CA LEU A 356 1.85 -14.02 -13.79
C LEU A 356 0.96 -14.11 -12.55
N PHE A 357 1.15 -13.18 -11.61
CA PHE A 357 0.72 -13.29 -10.20
C PHE A 357 1.40 -14.45 -9.43
N HIS A 358 1.28 -14.42 -8.10
CA HIS A 358 1.83 -15.47 -7.23
C HIS A 358 1.13 -16.82 -7.41
N ASP A 359 -0.15 -16.85 -7.78
CA ASP A 359 -0.89 -18.08 -8.10
C ASP A 359 -0.71 -18.49 -9.56
N GLY A 360 -0.05 -17.69 -10.40
CA GLY A 360 0.14 -18.00 -11.81
C GLY A 360 -1.17 -18.02 -12.61
N ARG A 361 -2.20 -17.26 -12.22
CA ARG A 361 -3.53 -17.32 -12.85
C ARG A 361 -3.59 -16.67 -14.23
N GLU A 362 -2.61 -15.84 -14.58
CA GLU A 362 -2.50 -15.20 -15.90
C GLU A 362 -1.27 -15.67 -16.66
N ASN A 363 -1.34 -15.62 -17.99
CA ASN A 363 -0.28 -16.08 -18.89
C ASN A 363 0.21 -15.01 -19.89
N SER A 364 -0.35 -13.80 -19.84
CA SER A 364 0.08 -12.68 -20.68
C SER A 364 0.05 -11.36 -19.90
N LEU A 365 1.05 -10.51 -20.13
CA LEU A 365 1.10 -9.18 -19.51
C LEU A 365 -0.10 -8.34 -19.96
N GLU A 366 -0.45 -8.44 -21.25
CA GLU A 366 -1.55 -7.74 -21.88
C GLU A 366 -2.92 -7.98 -21.20
N GLN A 367 -3.11 -9.16 -20.59
CA GLN A 367 -4.30 -9.49 -19.80
C GLN A 367 -4.13 -9.19 -18.31
N GLN A 368 -2.94 -9.44 -17.76
CA GLN A 368 -2.64 -9.27 -16.35
C GLN A 368 -2.99 -7.88 -15.82
N VAL A 369 -2.78 -6.83 -16.62
CA VAL A 369 -3.03 -5.43 -16.22
C VAL A 369 -4.49 -5.16 -15.80
N TRP A 370 -5.45 -5.96 -16.30
CA TRP A 370 -6.86 -5.77 -15.96
C TRP A 370 -7.19 -6.24 -14.54
N GLY A 371 -6.40 -7.16 -13.99
CA GLY A 371 -6.49 -7.56 -12.59
C GLY A 371 -6.41 -6.37 -11.63
N PRO A 372 -5.29 -5.63 -11.56
CA PRO A 372 -5.14 -4.48 -10.67
C PRO A 372 -6.10 -3.33 -10.99
N LEU A 373 -6.37 -3.08 -12.29
CA LEU A 373 -7.28 -2.02 -12.72
C LEU A 373 -8.71 -2.20 -12.18
N LEU A 374 -9.17 -3.45 -12.06
CA LEU A 374 -10.55 -3.79 -11.67
C LEU A 374 -10.66 -4.28 -10.23
N ALA A 375 -9.57 -4.74 -9.61
CA ALA A 375 -9.60 -5.26 -8.24
C ALA A 375 -10.02 -4.19 -7.23
N HIS A 376 -11.05 -4.50 -6.44
CA HIS A 376 -11.70 -3.58 -5.49
C HIS A 376 -10.76 -3.08 -4.38
N ASN A 377 -9.71 -3.83 -4.06
CA ASN A 377 -8.68 -3.49 -3.08
C ASN A 377 -7.36 -3.01 -3.73
N GLU A 378 -7.38 -2.71 -5.04
CA GLU A 378 -6.24 -2.13 -5.77
C GLU A 378 -6.70 -0.81 -6.42
N MET A 379 -7.03 -0.77 -7.71
CA MET A 379 -7.45 0.46 -8.41
C MET A 379 -8.98 0.60 -8.56
N ALA A 380 -9.73 -0.46 -8.30
CA ALA A 380 -11.18 -0.52 -8.09
C ALA A 380 -12.08 0.12 -9.16
N ASN A 381 -11.66 0.16 -10.43
CA ASN A 381 -12.57 0.61 -11.48
C ASN A 381 -13.75 -0.37 -11.64
N PRO A 382 -14.97 0.12 -11.87
CA PRO A 382 -16.16 -0.72 -11.93
C PRO A 382 -16.21 -1.60 -13.18
N SER A 383 -15.53 -1.19 -14.26
CA SER A 383 -15.50 -1.93 -15.52
C SER A 383 -14.33 -1.51 -16.41
N ILE A 384 -14.04 -2.33 -17.41
CA ILE A 384 -13.08 -2.03 -18.47
C ILE A 384 -13.50 -0.77 -19.23
N GLY A 385 -14.79 -0.68 -19.59
CA GLY A 385 -15.34 0.48 -20.33
C GLY A 385 -15.09 1.80 -19.61
N TYR A 386 -15.26 1.81 -18.28
CA TYR A 386 -14.99 2.99 -17.46
C TYR A 386 -13.52 3.46 -17.56
N VAL A 387 -12.56 2.53 -17.57
CA VAL A 387 -11.13 2.85 -17.75
C VAL A 387 -10.87 3.37 -19.17
N VAL A 388 -11.46 2.74 -20.18
CA VAL A 388 -11.33 3.18 -21.58
C VAL A 388 -11.86 4.61 -21.74
N ASP A 389 -13.04 4.91 -21.20
CA ASP A 389 -13.66 6.24 -21.33
C ASP A 389 -12.86 7.32 -20.58
N LYS A 390 -12.29 6.98 -19.41
CA LYS A 390 -11.35 7.88 -18.71
C LYS A 390 -10.17 8.28 -19.59
N ILE A 391 -9.56 7.32 -20.31
CA ILE A 391 -8.44 7.59 -21.20
C ILE A 391 -8.89 8.39 -22.43
N LYS A 392 -10.02 8.03 -23.05
CA LYS A 392 -10.56 8.73 -24.22
C LYS A 392 -10.93 10.18 -23.94
N THR A 393 -11.44 10.47 -22.76
CA THR A 393 -11.86 11.82 -22.35
C THR A 393 -10.71 12.69 -21.84
N SER A 394 -9.53 12.11 -21.61
CA SER A 394 -8.35 12.82 -21.13
C SER A 394 -7.59 13.49 -22.29
N PRO A 395 -7.51 14.82 -22.35
CA PRO A 395 -6.96 15.55 -23.51
C PRO A 395 -5.49 15.20 -23.83
N ASP A 396 -4.72 14.84 -22.80
CA ASP A 396 -3.29 14.52 -22.91
C ASP A 396 -3.00 13.12 -23.47
N TYR A 397 -4.02 12.29 -23.71
CA TYR A 397 -3.91 11.01 -24.42
C TYR A 397 -4.28 11.10 -25.91
N LYS A 398 -4.83 12.24 -26.34
CA LYS A 398 -5.25 12.45 -27.72
C LYS A 398 -4.08 12.18 -28.68
N HIS A 399 -4.33 11.41 -29.74
CA HIS A 399 -3.35 11.00 -30.74
C HIS A 399 -2.26 10.03 -30.28
N LEU A 400 -2.07 9.78 -28.98
CA LEU A 400 -1.01 8.88 -28.52
C LEU A 400 -1.29 7.42 -28.90
N PHE A 401 -2.54 7.00 -28.84
CA PHE A 401 -2.95 5.65 -29.24
C PHE A 401 -2.92 5.49 -30.76
N GLU A 402 -3.36 6.49 -31.52
CA GLU A 402 -3.26 6.47 -32.98
C GLU A 402 -1.79 6.44 -33.42
N GLN A 403 -0.89 7.18 -32.76
CA GLN A 403 0.54 7.13 -33.04
C GLN A 403 1.18 5.77 -32.72
N ALA A 404 0.79 5.13 -31.62
CA ALA A 404 1.39 3.88 -31.17
C ALA A 404 0.80 2.62 -31.83
N TYR A 405 -0.50 2.64 -32.18
CA TYR A 405 -1.27 1.47 -32.62
C TYR A 405 -2.10 1.69 -33.89
N ASN A 406 -2.19 2.93 -34.41
CA ASN A 406 -3.13 3.31 -35.46
C ASN A 406 -4.58 2.91 -35.14
N LYS A 407 -4.92 2.98 -33.84
CA LYS A 407 -6.21 2.61 -33.24
C LYS A 407 -6.49 3.55 -32.08
N ASP A 408 -7.76 3.69 -31.73
CA ASP A 408 -8.19 4.37 -30.51
C ASP A 408 -7.81 3.59 -29.23
N PRO A 409 -7.93 4.21 -28.04
CA PRO A 409 -7.88 3.47 -26.77
C PRO A 409 -8.96 2.40 -26.71
N THR A 410 -8.55 1.15 -26.51
CA THR A 410 -9.41 -0.03 -26.32
C THR A 410 -8.81 -0.93 -25.25
N MET A 411 -9.57 -1.95 -24.82
CA MET A 411 -9.04 -2.99 -23.91
C MET A 411 -7.73 -3.60 -24.46
N GLU A 412 -7.66 -3.83 -25.77
CA GLU A 412 -6.48 -4.39 -26.41
C GLU A 412 -5.30 -3.42 -26.34
N THR A 413 -5.46 -2.19 -26.83
CA THR A 413 -4.34 -1.24 -26.98
C THR A 413 -3.83 -0.73 -25.64
N ILE A 414 -4.71 -0.60 -24.63
CA ILE A 414 -4.31 -0.23 -23.26
C ILE A 414 -3.48 -1.34 -22.62
N GLY A 415 -3.94 -2.59 -22.71
CA GLY A 415 -3.21 -3.75 -22.21
C GLY A 415 -1.85 -3.91 -22.88
N GLN A 416 -1.83 -3.78 -24.20
CA GLN A 416 -0.61 -3.81 -25.01
C GLN A 416 0.38 -2.69 -24.67
N ALA A 417 -0.10 -1.48 -24.38
CA ALA A 417 0.76 -0.35 -24.07
C ALA A 417 1.49 -0.56 -22.75
N ILE A 418 0.75 -0.85 -21.67
CA ILE A 418 1.33 -1.09 -20.33
C ILE A 418 2.30 -2.28 -20.39
N ALA A 419 1.88 -3.39 -21.00
CA ALA A 419 2.73 -4.57 -21.19
C ALA A 419 4.01 -4.27 -22.00
N SER A 420 3.97 -3.33 -22.94
CA SER A 420 5.17 -2.93 -23.69
C SER A 420 6.20 -2.25 -22.81
N TYR A 421 5.77 -1.40 -21.87
CA TYR A 421 6.67 -0.77 -20.91
C TYR A 421 7.24 -1.80 -19.91
N GLU A 422 6.38 -2.61 -19.29
CA GLU A 422 6.80 -3.63 -18.31
C GLU A 422 7.82 -4.62 -18.90
N ARG A 423 7.62 -5.03 -20.15
CA ARG A 423 8.50 -5.96 -20.87
C ARG A 423 9.91 -5.39 -21.13
N THR A 424 10.11 -4.08 -20.96
CA THR A 424 11.41 -3.42 -21.11
C THR A 424 12.18 -3.21 -19.80
N LEU A 425 11.57 -3.52 -18.64
CA LEU A 425 12.20 -3.42 -17.31
C LEU A 425 13.19 -4.57 -17.06
N ASN A 426 14.19 -4.73 -17.94
CA ASN A 426 15.13 -5.85 -17.93
C ASN A 426 16.42 -5.49 -17.17
N SER A 427 16.67 -6.19 -16.08
CA SER A 427 17.81 -5.97 -15.18
C SER A 427 18.63 -7.26 -15.02
N ALA A 428 19.89 -7.19 -15.42
CA ALA A 428 20.90 -8.24 -15.29
C ALA A 428 22.31 -7.63 -15.45
N ASP A 429 23.25 -8.36 -16.06
CA ASP A 429 24.68 -7.99 -16.04
C ASP A 429 25.18 -7.78 -14.60
N SER A 430 24.74 -8.66 -13.71
CA SER A 430 25.14 -8.66 -12.30
C SER A 430 26.60 -9.09 -12.12
N ALA A 431 27.14 -8.98 -10.90
CA ALA A 431 28.47 -9.51 -10.60
C ALA A 431 28.56 -11.01 -10.91
N PHE A 432 27.50 -11.77 -10.59
CA PHE A 432 27.39 -13.17 -10.99
C PHE A 432 27.41 -13.35 -12.51
N ASP A 433 26.62 -12.57 -13.26
CA ASP A 433 26.53 -12.73 -14.72
C ASP A 433 27.90 -12.49 -15.39
N ARG A 434 28.61 -11.43 -14.99
CA ARG A 434 29.97 -11.12 -15.49
C ARG A 434 30.99 -12.20 -15.12
N GLY A 435 30.94 -12.70 -13.89
CA GLY A 435 31.86 -13.76 -13.45
C GLY A 435 31.61 -15.11 -14.14
N TYR A 436 30.36 -15.56 -14.14
CA TYR A 436 29.96 -16.89 -14.60
C TYR A 436 29.77 -16.97 -16.11
N TYR A 437 28.97 -16.08 -16.70
CA TYR A 437 28.71 -16.05 -18.15
C TYR A 437 29.79 -15.25 -18.89
N GLY A 438 30.20 -14.11 -18.36
CA GLY A 438 31.22 -13.24 -18.95
C GLY A 438 32.67 -13.69 -18.72
N LYS A 439 32.88 -14.73 -17.91
CA LYS A 439 34.20 -15.32 -17.56
C LYS A 439 35.18 -14.33 -16.89
N GLN A 440 34.65 -13.31 -16.21
CA GLN A 440 35.44 -12.32 -15.49
C GLN A 440 35.61 -12.72 -14.02
N SER A 441 36.39 -13.75 -13.72
CA SER A 441 36.48 -14.34 -12.37
C SER A 441 36.90 -13.37 -11.24
N HIS A 442 37.56 -12.25 -11.59
CA HIS A 442 38.00 -11.21 -10.65
C HIS A 442 36.86 -10.33 -10.11
N VAL A 443 35.68 -10.35 -10.74
CA VAL A 443 34.53 -9.54 -10.31
C VAL A 443 33.65 -10.25 -9.26
N VAL A 444 34.03 -11.48 -8.89
CA VAL A 444 33.29 -12.34 -7.96
C VAL A 444 34.20 -12.78 -6.82
N ASN A 445 33.83 -12.38 -5.61
CA ASN A 445 34.52 -12.77 -4.37
C ASN A 445 34.34 -14.26 -4.06
N GLU A 446 35.20 -14.81 -3.20
CA GLU A 446 35.21 -16.25 -2.89
C GLU A 446 33.95 -16.73 -2.14
N ASP A 447 33.35 -15.88 -1.31
CA ASP A 447 32.05 -16.12 -0.66
C ASP A 447 30.92 -16.34 -1.68
N ILE A 448 30.84 -15.52 -2.73
CA ILE A 448 29.85 -15.68 -3.81
C ILE A 448 30.08 -17.00 -4.56
N LYS A 449 31.34 -17.40 -4.80
CA LYS A 449 31.66 -18.68 -5.45
C LYS A 449 31.23 -19.87 -4.59
N ARG A 450 31.49 -19.84 -3.28
CA ARG A 450 31.03 -20.86 -2.34
C ARG A 450 29.50 -20.90 -2.25
N GLY A 451 28.87 -19.73 -2.18
CA GLY A 451 27.40 -19.59 -2.19
C GLY A 451 26.76 -20.18 -3.44
N PHE A 452 27.35 -19.94 -4.61
CA PHE A 452 26.91 -20.54 -5.87
C PHE A 452 27.06 -22.07 -5.87
N ALA A 453 28.19 -22.60 -5.40
CA ALA A 453 28.41 -24.03 -5.29
C ALA A 453 27.40 -24.70 -4.33
N LEU A 454 27.04 -24.03 -3.24
CA LEU A 454 25.96 -24.46 -2.35
C LEU A 454 24.61 -24.45 -3.07
N PHE A 455 24.28 -23.36 -3.76
CA PHE A 455 23.02 -23.16 -4.49
C PHE A 455 22.74 -24.28 -5.51
N THR A 456 23.75 -24.67 -6.28
CA THR A 456 23.64 -25.76 -7.29
C THR A 456 23.93 -27.16 -6.74
N GLY A 457 24.50 -27.24 -5.54
CA GLY A 457 24.96 -28.48 -4.91
C GLY A 457 24.16 -28.81 -3.67
N LYS A 458 24.80 -28.67 -2.50
CA LYS A 458 24.27 -29.11 -1.19
C LYS A 458 22.88 -28.54 -0.88
N ALA A 459 22.65 -27.26 -1.18
CA ALA A 459 21.37 -26.59 -0.88
C ALA A 459 20.26 -26.96 -1.90
N GLY A 460 20.62 -27.40 -3.11
CA GLY A 460 19.67 -27.85 -4.12
C GLY A 460 18.68 -26.80 -4.63
N CYS A 461 18.95 -25.50 -4.41
CA CYS A 461 18.05 -24.41 -4.79
C CYS A 461 17.78 -24.38 -6.30
N SER A 462 18.76 -24.80 -7.11
CA SER A 462 18.65 -24.85 -8.58
C SER A 462 17.62 -25.86 -9.11
N LEU A 463 17.04 -26.71 -8.26
CA LEU A 463 15.97 -27.63 -8.65
C LEU A 463 14.69 -26.89 -9.07
N CYS A 464 14.40 -25.75 -8.43
CA CYS A 464 13.30 -24.86 -8.81
C CYS A 464 13.81 -23.54 -9.39
N HIS A 465 14.98 -23.05 -8.96
CA HIS A 465 15.57 -21.81 -9.45
C HIS A 465 16.63 -22.09 -10.52
N THR A 466 16.16 -22.49 -11.70
CA THR A 466 16.99 -23.05 -12.76
C THR A 466 17.99 -22.06 -13.38
N ILE A 467 19.08 -22.61 -13.89
CA ILE A 467 20.20 -21.91 -14.52
C ILE A 467 20.50 -22.63 -15.84
N ASP A 468 20.47 -21.88 -16.95
CA ASP A 468 20.81 -22.42 -18.26
C ASP A 468 22.28 -22.15 -18.60
N LYS A 469 22.73 -22.76 -19.72
CA LYS A 469 24.11 -22.67 -20.21
C LYS A 469 24.56 -21.24 -20.50
N THR A 470 23.65 -20.39 -20.97
CA THR A 470 23.95 -19.04 -21.48
C THR A 470 23.23 -17.93 -20.72
N SER A 471 22.27 -18.27 -19.87
CA SER A 471 21.43 -17.33 -19.15
C SER A 471 20.80 -17.98 -17.93
N ALA A 472 20.31 -17.18 -17.00
CA ALA A 472 19.52 -17.66 -15.87
C ALA A 472 18.42 -16.66 -15.56
N LEU A 473 17.18 -17.13 -15.47
CA LEU A 473 16.09 -16.38 -14.85
C LEU A 473 15.88 -16.80 -13.39
N PHE A 474 16.56 -17.85 -12.93
CA PHE A 474 16.45 -18.40 -11.57
C PHE A 474 15.00 -18.73 -11.22
N THR A 475 14.27 -19.35 -12.15
CA THR A 475 12.90 -19.83 -11.95
C THR A 475 12.56 -20.90 -12.98
N ASP A 476 11.91 -21.96 -12.54
CA ASP A 476 11.34 -23.01 -13.38
C ASP A 476 9.98 -22.62 -13.96
N GLN A 477 9.45 -21.45 -13.60
CA GLN A 477 8.11 -20.96 -13.96
C GLN A 477 6.97 -21.91 -13.54
N LYS A 478 7.21 -22.82 -12.58
CA LYS A 478 6.19 -23.73 -12.04
C LYS A 478 5.65 -23.24 -10.71
N ARG A 479 4.71 -23.99 -10.14
CA ARG A 479 4.14 -23.72 -8.82
C ARG A 479 4.60 -24.76 -7.81
N HIS A 480 4.96 -24.31 -6.61
CA HIS A 480 5.40 -25.17 -5.52
C HIS A 480 4.78 -24.72 -4.20
N ASN A 481 4.56 -25.67 -3.31
CA ASN A 481 4.08 -25.42 -1.95
C ASN A 481 5.25 -25.54 -0.96
N THR A 482 5.61 -24.42 -0.35
CA THR A 482 6.66 -24.33 0.69
C THR A 482 6.12 -24.53 2.10
N GLY A 483 4.81 -24.50 2.25
CA GLY A 483 4.08 -24.58 3.50
C GLY A 483 3.77 -23.23 4.15
N ILE A 484 4.23 -22.10 3.61
CA ILE A 484 3.89 -20.77 4.16
C ILE A 484 2.40 -20.46 4.03
N GLY A 485 1.79 -20.74 2.87
CA GLY A 485 0.35 -20.55 2.69
C GLY A 485 -0.47 -21.43 3.65
N TYR A 486 -0.02 -22.67 3.86
CA TYR A 486 -0.62 -23.59 4.84
C TYR A 486 -0.52 -23.02 6.25
N ALA A 487 0.67 -22.57 6.65
CA ALA A 487 0.91 -21.98 7.96
C ALA A 487 0.00 -20.78 8.22
N ALA A 488 -0.11 -19.88 7.24
CA ALA A 488 -0.96 -18.70 7.33
C ALA A 488 -2.46 -19.04 7.36
N SER A 489 -2.89 -20.15 6.77
CA SER A 489 -4.32 -20.51 6.66
C SER A 489 -4.80 -21.45 7.76
N MET A 490 -3.93 -22.31 8.27
CA MET A 490 -4.30 -23.48 9.10
C MET A 490 -3.72 -23.45 10.50
N LEU A 491 -2.59 -22.76 10.73
CA LEU A 491 -2.04 -22.67 12.08
C LEU A 491 -2.83 -21.64 12.88
N LYS A 492 -3.14 -21.99 14.12
CA LYS A 492 -3.85 -21.09 15.02
C LYS A 492 -2.94 -19.90 15.32
N ASP A 493 -3.41 -18.70 15.02
CA ASP A 493 -2.73 -17.48 15.44
C ASP A 493 -2.50 -17.52 16.96
N PRO A 494 -1.38 -16.96 17.44
CA PRO A 494 -1.14 -16.84 18.87
C PRO A 494 -2.24 -15.97 19.52
N GLU A 495 -2.58 -16.29 20.77
CA GLU A 495 -3.58 -15.53 21.55
C GLU A 495 -3.15 -14.06 21.75
N HIS A 496 -1.84 -13.80 21.73
CA HIS A 496 -1.25 -12.47 21.78
C HIS A 496 -0.36 -12.26 20.56
N GLN A 497 -0.51 -11.12 19.91
CA GLN A 497 0.35 -10.71 18.81
C GLN A 497 1.24 -9.57 19.27
N LYS A 498 2.54 -9.72 19.04
CA LYS A 498 3.52 -8.67 19.27
C LYS A 498 3.43 -7.65 18.12
N VAL A 499 2.88 -6.47 18.39
CA VAL A 499 2.69 -5.40 17.41
C VAL A 499 3.75 -4.33 17.61
N GLN A 500 4.46 -3.97 16.55
CA GLN A 500 5.39 -2.85 16.58
C GLN A 500 4.64 -1.53 16.39
N VAL A 501 4.71 -0.63 17.37
CA VAL A 501 4.00 0.66 17.37
C VAL A 501 4.92 1.86 17.11
N ALA A 502 6.22 1.70 17.33
CA ALA A 502 7.26 2.67 17.01
C ALA A 502 8.60 1.93 16.81
N PRO A 503 9.67 2.58 16.29
CA PRO A 503 10.95 1.91 16.13
C PRO A 503 11.45 1.33 17.46
N GLY A 504 11.76 0.03 17.48
CA GLY A 504 12.11 -0.71 18.69
C GLY A 504 11.04 -0.89 19.77
N VAL A 505 9.85 -0.31 19.59
CA VAL A 505 8.77 -0.38 20.59
C VAL A 505 7.71 -1.38 20.13
N PHE A 506 7.53 -2.42 20.94
CA PHE A 506 6.54 -3.46 20.72
C PHE A 506 5.54 -3.48 21.87
N VAL A 507 4.30 -3.81 21.55
CA VAL A 507 3.21 -4.02 22.51
C VAL A 507 2.60 -5.37 22.22
N ASP A 508 2.39 -6.16 23.27
CA ASP A 508 1.63 -7.40 23.15
C ASP A 508 0.14 -7.07 23.15
N VAL A 509 -0.53 -7.36 22.05
CA VAL A 509 -1.95 -7.07 21.85
C VAL A 509 -2.73 -8.39 21.84
N PRO A 510 -3.75 -8.57 22.71
CA PRO A 510 -4.62 -9.73 22.66
C PRO A 510 -5.32 -9.82 21.29
N LYS A 511 -5.42 -11.01 20.71
CA LYS A 511 -6.06 -11.20 19.38
C LYS A 511 -7.47 -10.63 19.30
N GLN A 512 -8.24 -10.74 20.40
CA GLN A 512 -9.61 -10.21 20.52
C GLN A 512 -9.68 -8.69 20.28
N ASN A 513 -8.59 -7.98 20.55
CA ASN A 513 -8.48 -6.54 20.38
C ASN A 513 -8.06 -6.13 18.96
N LEU A 514 -7.62 -7.12 18.15
CA LEU A 514 -7.29 -6.95 16.74
C LEU A 514 -8.45 -7.37 15.83
N THR A 515 -9.29 -8.30 16.28
CA THR A 515 -10.56 -8.65 15.63
C THR A 515 -11.52 -7.45 15.66
N GLY A 516 -11.72 -6.82 14.51
CA GLY A 516 -12.55 -5.61 14.35
C GLY A 516 -11.78 -4.38 13.85
N LEU A 517 -10.44 -4.36 13.98
CA LEU A 517 -9.59 -3.28 13.44
C LEU A 517 -9.15 -3.54 12.00
N ASN A 518 -9.13 -4.80 11.57
CA ASN A 518 -8.82 -5.20 10.20
C ASN A 518 -9.99 -5.99 9.62
N THR A 519 -10.27 -5.81 8.33
CA THR A 519 -11.07 -6.78 7.57
C THR A 519 -10.44 -8.16 7.74
N GLU A 520 -11.22 -9.18 8.08
CA GLU A 520 -10.70 -10.56 8.12
C GLU A 520 -9.96 -10.85 6.80
N LYS A 521 -8.67 -11.17 6.90
CA LYS A 521 -7.88 -11.50 5.71
C LYS A 521 -8.33 -12.89 5.27
N PRO A 522 -8.93 -13.02 4.07
CA PRO A 522 -9.32 -14.34 3.59
C PRO A 522 -8.07 -15.21 3.44
N ASN A 523 -8.21 -16.49 3.76
CA ASN A 523 -7.14 -17.47 3.57
C ASN A 523 -6.65 -17.44 2.11
N ASP A 524 -5.33 -17.39 1.93
CA ASP A 524 -4.70 -17.50 0.62
C ASP A 524 -4.39 -18.97 0.34
N LEU A 525 -5.22 -19.61 -0.49
CA LEU A 525 -5.07 -21.02 -0.84
C LEU A 525 -4.19 -21.21 -2.07
N GLY A 526 -3.55 -20.15 -2.57
CA GLY A 526 -2.67 -20.18 -3.74
C GLY A 526 -3.42 -20.55 -5.01
N TYR A 527 -2.83 -21.42 -5.84
CA TYR A 527 -3.39 -21.80 -7.13
C TYR A 527 -4.73 -22.58 -7.04
N TYR A 528 -5.03 -23.20 -5.90
CA TYR A 528 -6.31 -23.87 -5.66
C TYR A 528 -7.51 -22.97 -5.94
N GLU A 529 -7.39 -21.66 -5.69
CA GLU A 529 -8.48 -20.72 -5.94
C GLU A 529 -8.86 -20.63 -7.42
N ILE A 530 -7.95 -21.05 -8.31
CA ILE A 530 -8.15 -21.09 -9.75
C ILE A 530 -8.48 -22.52 -10.20
N SER A 531 -7.71 -23.51 -9.76
CA SER A 531 -7.85 -24.89 -10.24
C SER A 531 -8.99 -25.67 -9.59
N GLN A 532 -9.36 -25.30 -8.35
CA GLN A 532 -10.29 -26.02 -7.49
C GLN A 532 -9.88 -27.48 -7.20
N ASP A 533 -8.64 -27.89 -7.52
CA ASP A 533 -8.09 -29.20 -7.17
C ASP A 533 -7.39 -29.14 -5.80
N PRO A 534 -7.85 -29.88 -4.77
CA PRO A 534 -7.23 -29.89 -3.45
C PRO A 534 -5.72 -30.17 -3.43
N LYS A 535 -5.15 -30.82 -4.45
CA LYS A 535 -3.70 -31.05 -4.57
C LYS A 535 -2.89 -29.77 -4.83
N ASP A 536 -3.54 -28.74 -5.36
CA ASP A 536 -2.90 -27.45 -5.69
C ASP A 536 -2.89 -26.45 -4.53
N ARG A 537 -3.45 -26.82 -3.37
CA ARG A 537 -3.52 -25.93 -2.20
C ARG A 537 -2.14 -25.43 -1.80
N TRP A 538 -2.09 -24.11 -1.57
CA TRP A 538 -0.91 -23.37 -1.13
C TRP A 538 0.30 -23.49 -2.06
N SER A 539 0.06 -23.83 -3.33
CA SER A 539 1.09 -23.76 -4.36
C SER A 539 1.15 -22.36 -4.97
N TYR A 540 2.38 -21.86 -5.09
CA TYR A 540 2.67 -20.53 -5.63
C TYR A 540 3.78 -20.63 -6.67
N LYS A 541 3.74 -19.73 -7.65
CA LYS A 541 4.74 -19.63 -8.71
C LYS A 541 6.13 -19.39 -8.13
N THR A 542 7.13 -20.12 -8.61
CA THR A 542 8.55 -19.85 -8.31
C THR A 542 8.93 -18.46 -8.82
N PRO A 543 9.27 -17.49 -7.95
CA PRO A 543 9.72 -16.17 -8.40
C PRO A 543 11.13 -16.26 -9.01
N SER A 544 11.46 -15.32 -9.89
CA SER A 544 12.85 -15.10 -10.28
C SER A 544 13.64 -14.60 -9.06
N LEU A 545 14.91 -15.01 -8.94
CA LEU A 545 15.83 -14.49 -7.92
C LEU A 545 16.69 -13.32 -8.42
N ARG A 546 16.51 -12.86 -9.66
CA ARG A 546 17.19 -11.65 -10.13
C ARG A 546 16.75 -10.46 -9.30
N ASN A 547 17.71 -9.65 -8.84
CA ASN A 547 17.46 -8.48 -7.99
C ASN A 547 16.77 -8.78 -6.64
N ILE A 548 16.80 -10.03 -6.15
CA ILE A 548 16.13 -10.43 -4.90
C ILE A 548 16.58 -9.62 -3.67
N ALA A 549 17.79 -9.05 -3.69
CA ALA A 549 18.27 -8.18 -2.63
C ALA A 549 17.52 -6.83 -2.54
N LEU A 550 16.74 -6.47 -3.56
CA LEU A 550 16.03 -5.19 -3.65
C LEU A 550 14.52 -5.31 -3.39
N THR A 551 14.00 -6.50 -3.11
CA THR A 551 12.55 -6.79 -3.15
C THR A 551 12.05 -7.44 -1.86
N SER A 552 12.64 -7.08 -0.72
CA SER A 552 12.11 -7.45 0.59
C SER A 552 10.80 -6.72 0.87
N PRO A 553 9.86 -7.25 1.66
CA PRO A 553 9.90 -8.55 2.30
C PRO A 553 9.53 -9.69 1.34
N TYR A 554 9.83 -10.91 1.74
CA TYR A 554 9.83 -12.09 0.88
C TYR A 554 8.59 -12.97 1.06
N MET A 555 8.41 -13.89 0.12
CA MET A 555 7.29 -14.84 0.01
C MET A 555 6.01 -14.19 -0.52
N HIS A 556 4.99 -15.00 -0.83
CA HIS A 556 3.75 -14.50 -1.46
C HIS A 556 3.00 -13.47 -0.60
N ASN A 557 3.23 -13.44 0.72
CA ASN A 557 2.55 -12.60 1.69
C ASN A 557 3.49 -11.65 2.46
N GLY A 558 4.77 -11.58 2.09
CA GLY A 558 5.75 -10.72 2.77
C GLY A 558 6.10 -11.18 4.20
N SER A 559 5.87 -12.45 4.54
CA SER A 559 6.03 -12.97 5.92
C SER A 559 7.47 -13.00 6.43
N LEU A 560 8.48 -12.99 5.54
CA LEU A 560 9.88 -13.02 5.92
C LEU A 560 10.58 -11.71 5.53
N ALA A 561 11.15 -11.00 6.49
CA ALA A 561 11.72 -9.67 6.26
C ALA A 561 13.09 -9.67 5.56
N THR A 562 13.90 -10.72 5.74
CA THR A 562 15.31 -10.74 5.31
C THR A 562 15.67 -12.00 4.51
N LEU A 563 16.70 -11.92 3.67
CA LEU A 563 17.21 -13.08 2.92
C LEU A 563 17.74 -14.16 3.87
N GLU A 564 18.32 -13.74 4.99
CA GLU A 564 18.79 -14.60 6.07
C GLU A 564 17.61 -15.44 6.60
N ALA A 565 16.46 -14.81 6.90
CA ALA A 565 15.26 -15.53 7.33
C ALA A 565 14.75 -16.51 6.25
N VAL A 566 14.82 -16.13 4.97
CA VAL A 566 14.44 -17.01 3.85
C VAL A 566 15.35 -18.24 3.78
N VAL A 567 16.67 -18.08 3.83
CA VAL A 567 17.58 -19.23 3.73
C VAL A 567 17.51 -20.12 4.97
N HIS A 568 17.29 -19.55 6.17
CA HIS A 568 17.03 -20.35 7.38
C HIS A 568 15.74 -21.17 7.26
N PHE A 569 14.66 -20.57 6.75
CA PHE A 569 13.40 -21.26 6.50
C PHE A 569 13.59 -22.48 5.57
N TYR A 570 14.31 -22.30 4.46
CA TYR A 570 14.60 -23.41 3.55
C TYR A 570 15.59 -24.41 4.14
N ASN A 571 16.53 -23.98 4.99
CA ASN A 571 17.45 -24.89 5.71
C ASN A 571 16.70 -25.89 6.61
N GLN A 572 15.52 -25.49 7.12
CA GLN A 572 14.62 -26.34 7.91
C GLN A 572 13.72 -27.25 7.04
N GLY A 573 13.71 -27.08 5.72
CA GLY A 573 12.89 -27.88 4.79
C GLY A 573 11.45 -27.38 4.61
N GLY A 574 11.16 -26.12 4.95
CA GLY A 574 9.82 -25.54 4.87
C GLY A 574 8.82 -26.15 5.87
N ILE A 575 7.53 -25.85 5.72
CA ILE A 575 6.50 -26.25 6.68
C ILE A 575 5.74 -27.47 6.17
N ALA A 576 5.81 -28.57 6.93
CA ALA A 576 5.21 -29.85 6.57
C ALA A 576 3.67 -29.74 6.45
N ASN A 577 3.13 -30.27 5.36
CA ASN A 577 1.70 -30.43 5.08
C ASN A 577 1.52 -31.48 3.97
N GLU A 578 0.28 -31.90 3.72
CA GLU A 578 -0.08 -32.96 2.78
C GLU A 578 0.36 -32.70 1.33
N ASN A 579 0.46 -31.43 0.92
CA ASN A 579 0.78 -31.02 -0.45
C ASN A 579 2.14 -30.33 -0.56
N ARG A 580 2.98 -30.37 0.47
CA ARG A 580 4.31 -29.75 0.43
C ARG A 580 5.14 -30.34 -0.72
N SER A 581 5.86 -29.49 -1.45
CA SER A 581 6.72 -29.95 -2.53
C SER A 581 7.73 -31.00 -2.02
N PRO A 582 7.86 -32.16 -2.68
CA PRO A 582 8.77 -33.22 -2.27
C PRO A 582 10.25 -32.85 -2.44
N LEU A 583 10.53 -31.76 -3.16
CA LEU A 583 11.87 -31.22 -3.35
C LEU A 583 12.41 -30.54 -2.07
N LEU A 584 11.52 -30.17 -1.13
CA LEU A 584 11.89 -29.51 0.12
C LEU A 584 12.26 -30.53 1.20
N LYS A 585 13.49 -30.39 1.68
CA LYS A 585 14.07 -31.19 2.77
C LYS A 585 15.00 -30.32 3.61
N PRO A 586 15.25 -30.65 4.89
CA PRO A 586 16.29 -29.99 5.66
C PRO A 586 17.63 -30.05 4.95
N LEU A 587 18.32 -28.91 4.85
CA LEU A 587 19.55 -28.77 4.06
C LEU A 587 20.82 -28.96 4.90
N ASN A 588 20.71 -28.85 6.23
CA ASN A 588 21.82 -28.97 7.19
C ASN A 588 23.02 -28.09 6.82
N LEU A 589 22.74 -26.85 6.41
CA LEU A 589 23.74 -25.81 6.18
C LEU A 589 24.14 -25.20 7.53
N SER A 590 25.43 -24.97 7.70
CA SER A 590 26.02 -24.17 8.78
C SER A 590 25.75 -22.68 8.58
N GLU A 591 25.89 -21.89 9.65
CA GLU A 591 25.73 -20.42 9.58
C GLU A 591 26.65 -19.77 8.54
N SER A 592 27.89 -20.26 8.41
CA SER A 592 28.81 -19.78 7.37
C SER A 592 28.33 -20.10 5.96
N GLU A 593 27.76 -21.29 5.74
CA GLU A 593 27.21 -21.67 4.44
C GLU A 593 25.95 -20.85 4.09
N LEU A 594 25.11 -20.56 5.09
CA LEU A 594 23.96 -19.67 4.92
C LEU A 594 24.38 -18.26 4.54
N ALA A 595 25.42 -17.72 5.19
CA ALA A 595 25.99 -16.41 4.85
C ALA A 595 26.58 -16.36 3.43
N ASP A 596 27.29 -17.41 3.00
CA ASP A 596 27.80 -17.54 1.63
C ASP A 596 26.65 -17.58 0.62
N LEU A 597 25.57 -18.33 0.90
CA LEU A 597 24.39 -18.41 0.05
C LEU A 597 23.69 -17.05 -0.09
N VAL A 598 23.53 -16.30 1.01
CA VAL A 598 22.99 -14.94 0.99
C VAL A 598 23.88 -14.00 0.17
N SER A 599 25.20 -14.13 0.29
CA SER A 599 26.16 -13.33 -0.49
C SER A 599 26.01 -13.60 -1.99
N PHE A 600 25.81 -14.86 -2.39
CA PHE A 600 25.46 -15.21 -3.76
C PHE A 600 24.14 -14.58 -4.22
N LEU A 601 23.06 -14.65 -3.42
CA LEU A 601 21.78 -14.03 -3.78
C LEU A 601 21.89 -12.51 -3.97
N LYS A 602 22.69 -11.84 -3.13
CA LYS A 602 22.98 -10.40 -3.27
C LYS A 602 23.72 -10.08 -4.58
N ALA A 603 24.60 -10.98 -5.02
CA ALA A 603 25.35 -10.85 -6.27
C ALA A 603 24.52 -11.00 -7.55
N LEU A 604 23.22 -11.34 -7.45
CA LEU A 604 22.27 -11.42 -8.56
C LEU A 604 21.62 -10.07 -8.92
N THR A 605 22.04 -8.98 -8.27
CA THR A 605 21.56 -7.62 -8.54
C THR A 605 22.20 -7.06 -9.80
N GLY A 606 21.38 -6.63 -10.77
CA GLY A 606 21.85 -6.08 -12.02
C GLY A 606 22.59 -4.74 -11.87
N ASN A 607 23.57 -4.47 -12.72
CA ASN A 607 24.32 -3.21 -12.66
C ASN A 607 23.53 -2.00 -13.23
N ASN A 608 22.52 -2.26 -14.05
CA ASN A 608 21.71 -1.26 -14.74
C ASN A 608 20.47 -0.83 -13.95
N VAL A 609 20.28 -1.31 -12.71
CA VAL A 609 19.17 -0.92 -11.83
C VAL A 609 19.07 0.61 -11.68
N LYS A 610 20.19 1.32 -11.50
CA LYS A 610 20.19 2.79 -11.38
C LYS A 610 19.59 3.47 -12.61
N GLU A 611 19.83 2.94 -13.80
CA GLU A 611 19.31 3.48 -15.05
C GLU A 611 17.78 3.27 -15.12
N LEU A 612 17.30 2.07 -14.80
CA LEU A 612 15.87 1.75 -14.79
C LEU A 612 15.08 2.59 -13.77
N VAL A 613 15.66 2.83 -12.59
CA VAL A 613 15.06 3.73 -11.60
C VAL A 613 15.04 5.18 -12.09
N SER A 614 16.13 5.63 -12.73
CA SER A 614 16.19 6.98 -13.32
C SER A 614 15.13 7.17 -14.41
N ASP A 615 14.88 6.14 -15.22
CA ASP A 615 13.77 6.18 -16.16
C ASP A 615 12.43 6.29 -15.45
N GLY A 616 12.19 5.49 -14.41
CA GLY A 616 10.96 5.58 -13.64
C GLY A 616 10.69 6.99 -13.08
N PHE A 617 11.71 7.64 -12.54
CA PHE A 617 11.61 9.01 -12.02
C PHE A 617 11.45 10.10 -13.07
N ALA A 618 11.77 9.83 -14.33
CA ALA A 618 11.48 10.77 -15.42
C ALA A 618 10.04 10.67 -15.93
N ALA A 619 9.26 9.69 -15.48
CA ALA A 619 7.87 9.57 -15.89
C ALA A 619 7.05 10.62 -15.12
N PRO A 620 6.18 11.37 -15.81
CA PRO A 620 5.34 12.30 -15.08
C PRO A 620 4.33 11.51 -14.26
N VAL A 621 4.37 11.70 -12.94
CA VAL A 621 3.30 11.25 -12.06
C VAL A 621 2.06 12.05 -12.45
N GLY A 622 0.93 11.37 -12.71
CA GLY A 622 -0.28 11.93 -13.33
C GLY A 622 -1.02 13.04 -12.56
N ASP A 623 -0.32 14.06 -12.07
CA ASP A 623 -0.85 15.28 -11.46
C ASP A 623 -1.18 16.35 -12.54
N TYR A 624 -1.40 15.92 -13.79
CA TYR A 624 -1.85 16.81 -14.85
C TYR A 624 -3.29 17.21 -14.58
N ARG A 625 -3.43 18.47 -14.20
CA ARG A 625 -4.68 19.21 -13.95
C ARG A 625 -5.57 19.27 -15.19
#